data_AF-A0A4R2ESK6-F1
#
_entry.id   AF-A0A4R2ESK6-F1
#
_cell.length_a   1.000
_cell.length_b   1.000
_cell.length_c   1.000
_cell.angle_alpha   90.00
_cell.angle_beta   90.00
_cell.angle_gamma   90.00
#
_symmetry.space_group_name_H-M   'P 1'
#
loop_
_entity.id
_entity.type
_entity.pdbx_description
1 polymer ?
#
loop_
_entity_poly.entity_id
_entity_poly.type
_entity_poly.pdbx_seq_one_letter_code
_entity_poly.pdbx_strand_id
1 'polypeptide(L)' 'MTTGKVVLGVLAGVAVGALIGVLFAPDKGCETRRKISKRSHDLAEDLKESFSRVVDDIAGRREKASSEGEGETA' A
#
# COMPACT_ATOMS: atom_id res chain seq x y z
N MET A 1 -7.50 -18.04 9.90
CA MET A 1 -7.54 -16.58 9.65
C MET A 1 -8.74 -16.29 8.75
N THR A 2 -9.74 -15.53 9.19
CA THR A 2 -10.91 -15.24 8.35
C THR A 2 -10.53 -14.19 7.29
N THR A 3 -10.11 -14.64 6.10
CA THR A 3 -9.74 -13.82 4.94
C THR A 3 -10.75 -12.71 4.64
N GLY A 4 -12.05 -12.99 4.83
CA GLY A 4 -13.11 -12.00 4.63
C GLY A 4 -12.97 -10.73 5.50
N LYS A 5 -12.48 -10.84 6.74
CA LYS A 5 -12.27 -9.66 7.61
C LYS A 5 -11.10 -8.80 7.11
N VAL A 6 -10.07 -9.43 6.56
CA VAL A 6 -8.89 -8.73 6.01
C VAL A 6 -9.28 -7.99 4.72
N VAL A 7 -9.99 -8.66 3.81
CA VAL A 7 -10.48 -8.04 2.57
C VAL A 7 -11.39 -6.85 2.86
N LEU A 8 -12.30 -6.99 3.83
CA LEU A 8 -13.18 -5.89 4.25
C LEU A 8 -12.39 -4.71 4.83
N GLY A 9 -11.37 -4.98 5.65
CA GLY A 9 -10.49 -3.94 6.20
C GLY A 9 -9.72 -3.17 5.12
N VAL A 10 -9.16 -3.88 4.13
CA VAL A 10 -8.45 -3.25 3.01
C VAL A 10 -9.40 -2.40 2.16
N LEU A 11 -10.58 -2.92 1.82
CA LEU A 11 -11.57 -2.17 1.04
C LEU A 11 -12.04 -0.91 1.77
N ALA A 12 -12.30 -1.02 3.08
CA ALA A 12 -12.66 0.14 3.90
C ALA A 12 -11.52 1.18 3.93
N GLY A 13 -10.27 0.73 4.07
CA GLY A 13 -9.10 1.59 4.03
C GLY A 13 -8.92 2.32 2.69
N VAL A 14 -9.05 1.60 1.58
CA VAL A 14 -8.97 2.18 0.23
C VAL A 14 -10.10 3.19 -0.01
N ALA A 15 -11.33 2.87 0.40
CA ALA A 15 -12.47 3.77 0.25
C ALA A 15 -12.27 5.07 1.04
N VAL A 16 -11.91 4.99 2.32
CA VAL A 16 -11.64 6.18 3.15
C VAL A 16 -10.47 6.98 2.60
N GLY A 17 -9.38 6.31 2.20
CA GLY A 17 -8.21 6.96 1.62
C GLY A 17 -8.52 7.67 0.29
N ALA A 18 -9.30 7.04 -0.58
CA ALA A 18 -9.72 7.63 -1.84
C ALA A 18 -10.63 8.84 -1.63
N LEU A 19 -11.59 8.77 -0.69
CA LEU A 19 -12.45 9.91 -0.35
C LEU A 19 -11.63 11.10 0.15
N ILE A 20 -10.71 10.87 1.10
CA ILE A 20 -9.84 11.93 1.62
C ILE A 20 -8.94 12.49 0.50
N GLY A 21 -8.35 11.62 -0.33
CA GLY A 21 -7.47 12.01 -1.43
C GLY A 21 -8.20 12.84 -2.49
N VAL A 22 -9.42 12.47 -2.84
CA VAL A 22 -10.26 13.24 -3.79
C VAL A 22 -10.71 14.57 -3.20
N LEU A 23 -11.06 14.62 -1.90
CA LEU A 23 -11.44 15.86 -1.24
C LEU A 23 -10.27 16.85 -1.13
N PHE A 24 -9.06 16.37 -0.84
CA PHE A 24 -7.87 17.23 -0.74
C PHE A 24 -7.28 17.62 -2.10
N ALA A 25 -7.38 16.74 -3.11
CA ALA A 25 -6.86 16.98 -4.44
C ALA A 25 -7.91 16.67 -5.53
N PRO A 26 -8.90 17.55 -5.72
CA PRO A 26 -9.88 17.41 -6.79
C PRO A 26 -9.26 17.77 -8.14
N ASP A 27 -8.93 16.75 -8.94
CA ASP A 27 -8.62 16.91 -10.35
C ASP A 27 -9.90 17.01 -11.19
N LYS A 28 -9.83 17.68 -12.34
CA LYS A 28 -10.95 17.71 -13.31
C LYS A 28 -11.18 16.29 -13.86
N GLY A 29 -12.43 15.83 -13.89
CA GLY A 29 -12.76 14.45 -14.31
C GLY A 29 -12.25 14.07 -15.72
N CYS A 30 -12.16 15.02 -16.65
CA CYS A 30 -11.55 14.81 -17.96
C CYS A 30 -10.05 14.48 -17.88
N GLU A 31 -9.32 15.18 -17.00
CA GLU A 31 -7.91 14.89 -16.73
C GLU A 31 -7.74 13.60 -15.94
N THR A 32 -8.62 13.29 -14.97
CA THR A 32 -8.60 12.02 -14.23
C THR A 32 -8.73 10.81 -15.16
N ARG A 33 -9.69 10.83 -16.09
CA ARG A 33 -9.88 9.74 -17.06
C ARG A 33 -8.68 9.58 -18.00
N ARG A 34 -8.12 10.70 -18.45
CA ARG A 34 -6.91 10.73 -19.29
C ARG A 34 -5.69 10.22 -18.53
N LYS A 35 -5.51 10.63 -17.27
CA LYS A 35 -4.45 10.13 -16.38
C LYS A 35 -4.60 8.63 -16.16
N ILE A 36 -5.79 8.12 -15.85
CA ILE A 36 -6.02 6.67 -15.68
C ILE A 36 -5.61 5.90 -16.93
N SER A 37 -6.04 6.35 -18.12
CA SER A 37 -5.73 5.64 -19.36
C SER A 37 -4.24 5.66 -19.74
N LYS A 38 -3.48 6.69 -19.32
CA LYS A 38 -2.05 6.80 -19.61
C LYS A 38 -1.16 6.21 -18.52
N ARG A 39 -1.56 6.32 -17.26
CA ARG A 39 -0.74 6.02 -16.09
C ARG A 39 -1.04 4.65 -15.48
N SER A 40 -2.10 3.95 -15.88
CA SER A 40 -2.49 2.68 -15.26
C SER A 40 -1.42 1.60 -15.37
N HIS A 41 -0.76 1.50 -16.53
CA HIS A 41 0.30 0.52 -16.76
C HIS A 41 1.57 0.90 -16.00
N ASP A 42 2.06 2.13 -16.21
CA ASP A 42 3.27 2.64 -15.54
C ASP A 42 3.12 2.62 -14.01
N LEU A 43 1.97 3.05 -13.49
CA LEU A 43 1.71 3.06 -12.05
C LEU A 43 1.68 1.64 -11.47
N ALA A 44 1.18 0.65 -12.21
CA ALA A 44 1.17 -0.73 -11.74
C ALA A 44 2.60 -1.30 -11.64
N GLU A 45 3.46 -1.01 -12.63
CA GLU A 45 4.88 -1.41 -12.58
C GLU A 45 5.65 -0.70 -11.47
N ASP A 46 5.57 0.63 -11.40
CA ASP A 46 6.24 1.43 -10.37
C ASP A 46 5.78 1.04 -8.95
N LEU A 47 4.47 0.84 -8.78
CA LEU A 47 3.91 0.44 -7.50
C LEU A 47 4.33 -0.98 -7.12
N LYS A 48 4.40 -1.90 -8.08
CA LYS A 48 4.87 -3.27 -7.82
C LYS A 48 6.34 -3.27 -7.39
N GLU A 49 7.21 -2.54 -8.09
CA GLU A 49 8.63 -2.47 -7.73
C GLU A 49 8.83 -1.80 -6.37
N SER A 50 8.16 -0.68 -6.13
CA SER A 50 8.22 0.03 -4.84
C SER A 50 7.65 -0.81 -3.69
N PHE A 51 6.53 -1.48 -3.92
CA PHE A 51 5.89 -2.34 -2.92
C PHE A 51 6.76 -3.56 -2.60
N SER A 52 7.35 -4.21 -3.60
CA SER A 52 8.30 -5.30 -3.36
C SER A 52 9.48 -4.85 -2.50
N ARG A 53 10.09 -3.69 -2.80
CA ARG A 53 11.18 -3.14 -1.99
C ARG A 53 10.75 -2.86 -0.55
N VAL A 54 9.56 -2.31 -0.34
CA VAL A 54 9.02 -2.04 1.01
C VAL A 54 8.75 -3.33 1.76
N VAL A 55 8.17 -4.34 1.10
CA VAL A 55 7.93 -5.65 1.71
C VAL A 55 9.23 -6.34 2.06
N ASP A 56 10.24 -6.30 1.19
CA ASP A 56 11.59 -6.82 1.45
C ASP A 56 12.27 -6.09 2.61
N ASP A 57 12.19 -4.75 2.68
CA ASP A 57 12.80 -3.98 3.80
C ASP A 57 12.12 -4.30 5.13
N ILE A 58 10.79 -4.44 5.13
CA ILE A 58 10.02 -4.83 6.33
C ILE A 58 10.32 -6.28 6.73
N ALA A 59 10.43 -7.19 5.76
CA ALA A 59 10.79 -8.59 6.03
C ALA A 59 12.21 -8.71 6.59
N GLY A 60 13.18 -8.02 5.99
CA GLY A 60 14.57 -7.97 6.46
C GLY A 60 14.73 -7.30 7.83
N ARG A 61 13.94 -6.25 8.12
CA ARG A 61 13.88 -5.66 9.47
C ARG A 61 13.22 -6.56 10.49
N ARG A 62 12.22 -7.36 10.10
CA ARG A 62 11.58 -8.35 10.99
C ARG A 62 12.55 -9.45 11.39
N GLU A 63 13.40 -9.91 10.48
CA GLU A 63 14.43 -10.91 10.78
C GLU A 63 15.49 -10.36 11.73
N LYS A 64 15.97 -9.13 11.49
CA LYS A 64 16.93 -8.45 12.38
C LYS A 64 16.34 -8.08 13.74
N ALA A 65 15.10 -7.61 13.78
CA ALA A 65 14.43 -7.25 15.03
C ALA A 65 13.98 -8.47 15.86
N SER A 66 13.74 -9.63 15.23
CA SER A 66 13.46 -10.87 15.96
C SER A 66 14.75 -11.46 16.55
N SER A 67 15.89 -11.34 15.86
CA SER A 67 17.19 -11.79 16.38
C SER A 67 17.72 -10.90 17.52
N GLU A 68 17.40 -9.61 17.54
CA GLU A 68 17.82 -8.70 18.62
C GLU A 68 16.87 -8.73 19.84
N GLY A 69 15.68 -9.33 19.70
CA GLY A 69 14.67 -9.44 20.76
C GLY A 69 14.77 -10.70 21.62
N GLU A 70 15.51 -11.73 21.18
CA GLU A 70 15.74 -12.97 21.94
C GLU A 70 17.01 -12.90 22.83
N GLY A 71 17.75 -11.79 22.83
CA GLY A 71 18.98 -11.59 23.64
C GLY A 71 18.79 -10.88 24.99
N GLU A 72 17.60 -10.38 25.32
CA GLU A 72 17.36 -9.64 26.57
C GLU A 72 16.12 -10.14 27.33
N THR A 73 15.91 -11.46 27.40
CA THR A 73 15.24 -12.07 28.55
C THR A 73 15.80 -13.48 28.80
N ALA A 74 16.58 -13.59 29.88
CA ALA A 74 17.11 -14.79 30.54
C ALA A 74 18.41 -15.40 30.00
#